data_AF-A0A2R6EVJ7-F1
#
_entry.id   AF-A0A2R6EVJ7-F1
#
_cell.length_a   1.000
_cell.length_b   1.000
_cell.length_c   1.000
_cell.angle_alpha   90.00
_cell.angle_beta   90.00
_cell.angle_gamma   90.00
#
_symmetry.space_group_name_H-M   'P 1'
#
loop_
_entity.id
_entity.type
_entity.pdbx_description
1 polymer ?
#
loop_
_entity_poly.entity_id
_entity_poly.type
_entity_poly.pdbx_seq_one_letter_code
_entity_poly.pdbx_strand_id
1 'polypeptide(L)'
;VETIIGGRARVDFNPPLAGDDIEYEYEVVDVVEDREEKASGLLDMFLDMDLNIWFQTDTVEEEQLVEPDEDEEAAEEEPEGEDADAESGEDAEEEEEGEEKDEEEPEPEFETVEVEKDSLYIEATPELTMNQQWMMQKQQIGQQLIDLLGIDRIVVQETIDGSGMGMPGMMGGMGGMGGGGGDIEEALEEADIDADDLAEELE
;
A
#
# COMPACT_ATOMS: atom_id res chain seq x y z
N VAL A 1 -25.84 37.17 1.85
CA VAL A 1 -25.64 38.62 2.13
C VAL A 1 -26.75 39.06 3.06
N GLU A 2 -26.41 39.37 4.30
CA GLU A 2 -27.38 39.71 5.36
C GLU A 2 -27.81 41.18 5.27
N THR A 3 -26.87 42.08 4.98
CA THR A 3 -27.16 43.53 4.84
C THR A 3 -26.00 44.26 4.15
N ILE A 4 -26.29 45.35 3.42
CA ILE A 4 -25.29 46.23 2.80
C ILE A 4 -25.38 47.63 3.41
N ILE A 5 -24.30 48.13 3.99
CA ILE A 5 -24.21 49.47 4.58
C ILE A 5 -22.96 50.18 4.06
N GLY A 6 -23.14 51.32 3.39
CA GLY A 6 -22.04 52.21 3.02
C GLY A 6 -20.94 51.56 2.18
N GLY A 7 -21.32 50.68 1.23
CA GLY A 7 -20.37 49.98 0.36
C GLY A 7 -19.70 48.75 0.98
N ARG A 8 -20.04 48.36 2.21
CA ARG A 8 -19.63 47.09 2.84
C ARG A 8 -20.83 46.16 2.95
N ALA A 9 -20.66 44.91 2.51
CA ALA A 9 -21.65 43.87 2.71
C ALA A 9 -21.31 43.07 3.99
N ARG A 10 -22.30 42.88 4.87
CA ARG A 10 -22.27 41.81 5.87
C ARG A 10 -22.77 40.55 5.20
N VAL A 11 -21.93 39.52 5.18
CA VAL A 11 -22.23 38.22 4.60
C VAL A 11 -22.09 37.20 5.71
N ASP A 12 -23.17 36.49 6.00
CA ASP A 12 -23.12 35.32 6.85
C ASP A 12 -22.56 34.14 6.03
N PHE A 13 -21.57 33.46 6.59
CA PHE A 13 -20.93 32.26 6.04
C PHE A 13 -21.23 31.02 6.87
N ASN A 14 -22.06 31.14 7.90
CA ASN A 14 -22.47 30.00 8.69
C ASN A 14 -23.26 28.99 7.83
N PRO A 15 -23.18 27.69 8.15
CA PRO A 15 -24.06 26.69 7.56
C PRO A 15 -25.53 27.11 7.64
N PRO A 16 -26.39 26.70 6.68
CA PRO A 16 -27.75 27.22 6.56
C PRO A 16 -28.65 26.93 7.77
N LEU A 17 -28.33 25.93 8.58
CA LEU A 17 -29.06 25.55 9.78
C LEU A 17 -28.33 25.97 11.06
N ALA A 18 -27.34 26.86 10.96
CA ALA A 18 -26.57 27.28 12.11
C ALA A 18 -27.43 28.09 13.09
N GLY A 19 -27.62 27.55 14.30
CA GLY A 19 -28.42 28.18 15.34
C GLY A 19 -29.90 27.80 15.32
N ASP A 20 -30.32 26.94 14.39
CA ASP A 20 -31.67 26.38 14.35
C ASP A 20 -31.73 25.05 15.12
N ASP A 21 -32.83 24.81 15.84
CA ASP A 21 -33.14 23.50 16.42
C ASP A 21 -33.70 22.58 15.32
N ILE A 22 -33.18 21.36 15.21
CA ILE A 22 -33.59 20.38 14.19
C ILE A 22 -34.33 19.22 14.86
N GLU A 23 -35.49 18.87 14.32
CA GLU A 23 -36.28 17.70 14.73
C GLU A 23 -36.17 16.60 13.67
N TYR A 24 -35.93 15.36 14.11
CA TYR A 24 -35.83 14.18 13.25
C TYR A 24 -36.81 13.11 13.70
N GLU A 25 -37.56 12.55 12.74
CA GLU A 25 -38.29 11.31 12.92
C GLU A 25 -37.41 10.16 12.42
N TYR A 26 -37.06 9.22 13.31
CA TYR A 26 -36.27 8.06 12.93
C TYR A 26 -36.93 6.78 13.45
N GLU A 27 -36.78 5.71 12.69
CA GLU A 27 -37.17 4.35 13.06
C GLU A 27 -35.95 3.46 12.92
N VAL A 28 -35.65 2.67 13.96
CA VAL A 28 -34.62 1.65 13.88
C VAL A 28 -35.26 0.43 13.23
N VAL A 29 -34.89 0.16 11.98
CA VAL A 29 -35.48 -0.92 11.19
C VAL A 29 -34.92 -2.28 11.61
N ASP A 30 -33.60 -2.37 11.79
CA ASP A 30 -32.94 -3.62 12.14
C ASP A 30 -31.59 -3.39 12.84
N VAL A 31 -31.03 -4.45 13.43
CA VAL A 31 -29.70 -4.50 14.02
C VAL A 31 -28.85 -5.52 13.27
N VAL A 32 -27.77 -5.04 12.65
CA VAL A 32 -26.82 -5.89 11.92
C VAL A 32 -25.82 -6.50 12.90
N GLU A 33 -25.92 -7.81 13.12
CA GLU A 33 -24.98 -8.57 13.98
C GLU A 33 -23.92 -9.31 13.16
N ASP A 34 -24.30 -9.80 11.98
CA ASP A 34 -23.43 -10.56 11.08
C ASP A 34 -22.26 -9.73 10.55
N ARG A 35 -21.10 -10.38 10.41
CA ARG A 35 -19.87 -9.69 10.00
C ARG A 35 -19.85 -9.38 8.50
N GLU A 36 -20.37 -10.26 7.66
CA GLU A 36 -20.50 -10.01 6.22
C GLU A 36 -21.48 -8.88 5.98
N GLU A 37 -22.61 -8.89 6.67
CA GLU A 37 -23.61 -7.82 6.55
C GLU A 37 -23.09 -6.46 7.05
N LYS A 38 -22.29 -6.45 8.14
CA LYS A 38 -21.57 -5.23 8.58
C LYS A 38 -20.61 -4.73 7.54
N ALA A 39 -19.79 -5.61 6.97
CA ALA A 39 -18.80 -5.25 5.95
C ALA A 39 -19.48 -4.71 4.69
N SER A 40 -20.55 -5.35 4.25
CA SER A 40 -21.37 -4.91 3.11
C SER A 40 -22.01 -3.55 3.39
N GLY A 41 -22.64 -3.35 4.56
CA GLY A 41 -23.25 -2.07 4.92
C GLY A 41 -22.24 -0.93 5.05
N LEU A 42 -21.03 -1.19 5.55
CA LEU A 42 -19.97 -0.17 5.61
C LEU A 42 -19.50 0.21 4.20
N LEU A 43 -19.30 -0.77 3.31
CA LEU A 43 -18.91 -0.52 1.92
C LEU A 43 -20.01 0.24 1.16
N ASP A 44 -21.27 -0.09 1.39
CA ASP A 44 -22.42 0.63 0.83
C ASP A 44 -22.45 2.09 1.31
N MET A 45 -22.29 2.34 2.61
CA MET A 45 -22.22 3.71 3.15
C MET A 45 -21.07 4.55 2.56
N PHE A 46 -19.92 3.93 2.25
CA PHE A 46 -18.75 4.65 1.74
C PHE A 46 -18.77 4.83 0.23
N LEU A 47 -19.25 3.85 -0.52
CA LEU A 47 -19.10 3.79 -1.97
C LEU A 47 -20.44 3.86 -2.71
N ASP A 48 -21.57 3.70 -2.02
CA ASP A 48 -22.93 3.60 -2.57
C ASP A 48 -23.01 2.46 -3.60
N MET A 49 -22.43 1.30 -3.25
CA MET A 49 -22.28 0.15 -4.14
C MET A 49 -22.41 -1.18 -3.41
N ASP A 50 -23.12 -2.11 -4.04
CA ASP A 50 -23.23 -3.51 -3.64
C ASP A 50 -22.02 -4.31 -4.15
N LEU A 51 -21.02 -4.51 -3.29
CA LEU A 51 -19.83 -5.32 -3.59
C LEU A 51 -20.00 -6.76 -3.11
N ASN A 52 -19.46 -7.71 -3.88
CA ASN A 52 -19.36 -9.09 -3.47
C ASN A 52 -18.15 -9.28 -2.53
N ILE A 53 -18.40 -9.83 -1.35
CA ILE A 53 -17.42 -9.97 -0.28
C ILE A 53 -17.50 -11.35 0.38
N TRP A 54 -16.37 -11.83 0.88
CA TRP A 54 -16.30 -13.05 1.67
C TRP A 54 -15.09 -13.03 2.61
N PHE A 55 -15.18 -13.73 3.74
CA PHE A 55 -14.05 -13.92 4.64
C PHE A 55 -13.29 -15.21 4.34
N GLN A 56 -11.98 -15.17 4.49
CA GLN A 56 -11.12 -16.33 4.35
C GLN A 56 -9.92 -16.20 5.28
N THR A 57 -9.55 -17.31 5.93
CA THR A 57 -8.31 -17.39 6.70
C THR A 57 -7.19 -17.80 5.77
N ASP A 58 -6.15 -16.97 5.67
CA ASP A 58 -4.98 -17.21 4.82
C ASP A 58 -3.73 -17.36 5.68
N THR A 59 -2.89 -18.32 5.33
CA THR A 59 -1.54 -18.44 5.89
C THR A 59 -0.59 -17.60 5.04
N VAL A 60 0.12 -16.67 5.68
CA VAL A 60 1.06 -15.77 5.01
C VAL A 60 2.43 -15.90 5.66
N GLU A 61 3.48 -16.05 4.85
CA GLU A 61 4.88 -16.00 5.30
C GLU A 61 5.28 -14.53 5.53
N GLU A 62 5.73 -14.20 6.74
CA GLU A 62 6.21 -12.86 7.10
C GLU A 62 7.57 -12.92 7.80
N GLU A 63 8.43 -11.94 7.52
CA GLU A 63 9.74 -11.80 8.16
C GLU A 63 9.58 -11.16 9.55
N GLN A 64 9.94 -11.90 10.61
CA GLN A 64 9.94 -11.40 11.99
C GLN A 64 11.37 -11.27 12.50
N LEU A 65 11.62 -10.20 13.27
CA LEU A 65 12.89 -9.97 13.95
C LEU A 65 13.12 -11.06 15.00
N VAL A 66 14.27 -11.72 14.95
CA VAL A 66 14.73 -12.63 16.00
C VAL A 66 15.31 -11.78 17.13
N GLU A 67 14.82 -11.97 18.36
CA GLU A 67 15.44 -11.34 19.54
C GLU A 67 16.80 -12.02 19.78
N PRO A 68 17.93 -11.28 19.81
CA PRO A 68 19.22 -11.88 20.11
C PRO A 68 19.19 -12.43 21.54
N ASP A 69 19.67 -13.67 21.72
CA ASP A 69 19.78 -14.28 23.05
C ASP A 69 20.75 -13.45 23.90
N GLU A 70 20.26 -12.88 25.02
CA GLU A 70 21.04 -12.05 25.97
C GLU A 70 22.28 -12.78 26.58
N ASP A 71 22.46 -14.06 26.28
CA ASP A 71 23.54 -14.92 26.80
C ASP A 71 24.83 -14.91 25.95
N GLU A 72 24.85 -14.34 24.73
CA GLU A 72 26.07 -14.29 23.90
C GLU A 72 27.05 -13.16 24.27
N GLU A 73 26.58 -12.13 24.99
CA GLU A 73 27.37 -10.95 25.40
C GLU A 73 28.31 -11.21 26.60
N ALA A 74 28.15 -12.33 27.32
CA ALA A 74 28.85 -12.55 28.60
C ALA A 74 30.12 -13.44 28.52
N ALA A 75 30.52 -13.90 27.32
CA ALA A 75 31.53 -14.94 27.18
C ALA A 75 33.01 -14.47 27.05
N GLU A 76 33.29 -13.17 27.00
CA GLU A 76 34.64 -12.66 26.67
C GLU A 76 35.40 -11.90 27.78
N GLU A 77 34.95 -11.91 29.05
CA GLU A 77 35.72 -11.30 30.16
C GLU A 77 36.05 -12.27 31.30
N GLU A 78 37.13 -13.04 31.12
CA GLU A 78 37.93 -13.60 32.23
C GLU A 78 39.42 -13.28 31.96
N PRO A 79 39.99 -12.16 32.46
CA PRO A 79 41.43 -11.98 32.47
C PRO A 79 42.03 -12.83 33.60
N GLU A 80 42.64 -13.97 33.26
CA GLU A 80 43.47 -14.74 34.18
C GLU A 80 44.70 -13.92 34.60
N GLY A 81 44.71 -13.49 35.86
CA GLY A 81 45.86 -12.83 36.49
C GLY A 81 46.88 -13.84 37.02
N GLU A 82 47.95 -14.06 36.26
CA GLU A 82 49.23 -14.64 36.69
C GLU A 82 50.29 -13.85 35.89
N ASP A 83 51.17 -13.01 36.44
CA ASP A 83 52.20 -13.30 37.43
C ASP A 83 52.85 -11.98 37.92
N ALA A 84 53.46 -12.05 39.11
CA ALA A 84 54.26 -11.02 39.75
C ALA A 84 55.63 -10.81 39.07
N ASP A 85 56.19 -9.58 39.09
CA ASP A 85 57.33 -9.18 39.94
C ASP A 85 57.96 -7.83 39.50
N ALA A 86 58.24 -6.98 40.49
CA ALA A 86 59.39 -6.08 40.64
C ALA A 86 59.68 -4.85 39.72
N GLU A 87 59.57 -3.68 40.37
CA GLU A 87 60.59 -2.62 40.53
C GLU A 87 60.78 -1.54 39.43
N SER A 88 60.36 -0.33 39.79
CA SER A 88 61.11 0.95 39.73
C SER A 88 61.58 1.52 38.38
N GLY A 89 61.03 2.70 38.03
CA GLY A 89 61.64 3.71 37.13
C GLY A 89 60.56 4.31 36.23
N GLU A 90 60.00 5.47 36.56
CA GLU A 90 60.44 6.78 36.06
C GLU A 90 60.04 6.98 34.58
N ASP A 91 59.03 7.84 34.38
CA ASP A 91 58.78 8.66 33.19
C ASP A 91 58.77 7.94 31.83
N ALA A 92 57.59 7.56 31.36
CA ALA A 92 57.33 7.39 29.94
C ALA A 92 55.85 7.69 29.64
N GLU A 93 55.67 8.74 28.84
CA GLU A 93 54.44 9.06 28.13
C GLU A 93 54.05 7.86 27.27
N GLU A 94 52.94 7.19 27.59
CA GLU A 94 52.19 6.38 26.63
C GLU A 94 50.74 6.84 26.73
N GLU A 95 50.35 7.69 25.77
CA GLU A 95 48.96 7.85 25.39
C GLU A 95 48.52 6.48 24.87
N GLU A 96 47.92 5.68 25.75
CA GLU A 96 47.26 4.43 25.38
C GLU A 96 46.10 4.82 24.46
N GLU A 97 46.27 4.50 23.17
CA GLU A 97 45.22 4.61 22.17
C GLU A 97 44.01 3.87 22.74
N GLY A 98 42.97 4.62 23.11
CA GLY A 98 41.66 4.03 23.35
C GLY A 98 41.20 3.46 22.03
N GLU A 99 41.42 2.15 21.85
CA GLU A 99 40.68 1.36 20.88
C GLU A 99 39.20 1.57 21.22
N GLU A 100 38.55 2.41 20.43
CA GLU A 100 37.10 2.37 20.29
C GLU A 100 36.81 0.93 19.82
N LYS A 101 36.46 0.05 20.78
CA LYS A 101 35.71 -1.16 20.45
C LYS A 101 34.44 -0.64 19.79
N ASP A 102 34.45 -0.56 18.46
CA ASP A 102 33.26 -0.64 17.65
C ASP A 102 32.64 -2.01 17.99
N GLU A 103 31.89 -2.05 19.10
CA GLU A 103 30.86 -3.06 19.31
C GLU A 103 29.85 -2.83 18.20
N GLU A 104 30.12 -3.46 17.06
CA GLU A 104 29.23 -3.48 15.91
C GLU A 104 27.94 -4.15 16.40
N GLU A 105 26.92 -3.33 16.72
CA GLU A 105 25.61 -3.82 17.16
C GLU A 105 25.18 -4.94 16.19
N PRO A 106 24.82 -6.14 16.69
CA PRO A 106 24.52 -7.26 15.80
C PRO A 106 23.42 -6.84 14.83
N GLU A 107 23.65 -7.10 13.53
CA GLU A 107 22.66 -6.79 12.51
C GLU A 107 21.35 -7.53 12.84
N PRO A 108 20.19 -6.88 12.69
CA PRO A 108 18.91 -7.51 13.00
C PRO A 108 18.71 -8.75 12.13
N GLU A 109 18.65 -9.92 12.74
CA GLU A 109 18.32 -11.17 12.06
C GLU A 109 16.80 -11.31 11.91
N PHE A 110 16.36 -11.74 10.72
CA PHE A 110 14.94 -11.96 10.42
C PHE A 110 14.70 -13.44 10.08
N GLU A 111 13.65 -14.04 10.66
CA GLU A 111 13.17 -15.38 10.32
C GLU A 111 11.80 -15.30 9.63
N THR A 112 11.59 -16.10 8.58
CA THR A 112 10.31 -16.24 7.89
C THR A 112 9.37 -17.15 8.71
N VAL A 113 8.24 -16.62 9.15
CA VAL A 113 7.23 -17.37 9.92
C VAL A 113 5.89 -17.35 9.20
N GLU A 114 5.24 -18.51 9.10
CA GLU A 114 3.87 -18.64 8.61
C GLU A 114 2.86 -18.22 9.69
N VAL A 115 2.07 -17.19 9.41
CA VAL A 115 1.04 -16.67 10.33
C VAL A 115 -0.33 -16.78 9.68
N GLU A 116 -1.33 -17.28 10.43
CA GLU A 116 -2.72 -17.30 10.01
C GLU A 116 -3.35 -15.90 10.18
N LYS A 117 -3.92 -15.37 9.11
CA LYS A 117 -4.57 -14.07 9.06
C LYS A 117 -6.02 -14.19 8.66
N ASP A 118 -6.87 -13.38 9.28
CA ASP A 118 -8.27 -13.24 8.92
C ASP A 118 -8.43 -12.15 7.84
N SER A 119 -8.70 -12.58 6.61
CA SER A 119 -8.78 -11.73 5.43
C SER A 119 -10.21 -11.50 4.98
N LEU A 120 -10.55 -10.24 4.66
CA LEU A 120 -11.73 -9.89 3.88
C LEU A 120 -11.37 -9.76 2.40
N TYR A 121 -12.04 -10.54 1.56
CA TYR A 121 -11.93 -10.42 0.12
C TYR A 121 -13.04 -9.53 -0.43
N ILE A 122 -12.67 -8.63 -1.34
CA ILE A 122 -13.57 -7.73 -2.04
C ILE A 122 -13.37 -7.96 -3.54
N GLU A 123 -14.44 -8.33 -4.24
CA GLU A 123 -14.41 -8.45 -5.69
C GLU A 123 -14.30 -7.06 -6.33
N ALA A 124 -13.24 -6.85 -7.09
CA ALA A 124 -13.01 -5.61 -7.83
C ALA A 124 -13.85 -5.60 -9.11
N THR A 125 -15.05 -5.01 -9.02
CA THR A 125 -15.85 -4.73 -10.21
C THR A 125 -15.18 -3.62 -11.05
N PRO A 126 -15.38 -3.56 -12.38
CA PRO A 126 -14.90 -2.45 -13.20
C PRO A 126 -15.38 -1.08 -12.73
N GLU A 127 -16.55 -1.04 -12.09
CA GLU A 127 -17.11 0.17 -11.48
C GLU A 127 -16.32 0.60 -10.25
N LEU A 128 -15.89 -0.35 -9.39
CA LEU A 128 -15.03 -0.07 -8.24
C LEU A 128 -13.65 0.45 -8.66
N THR A 129 -13.04 -0.14 -9.70
CA THR A 129 -11.71 0.26 -10.16
C THR A 129 -11.70 1.66 -10.78
N MET A 130 -12.80 2.07 -11.42
CA MET A 130 -12.99 3.42 -11.97
C MET A 130 -13.55 4.42 -10.94
N ASN A 131 -14.00 3.94 -9.78
CA ASN A 131 -14.57 4.81 -8.76
C ASN A 131 -13.48 5.75 -8.19
N GLN A 132 -13.68 7.06 -8.40
CA GLN A 132 -12.73 8.08 -7.98
C GLN A 132 -12.58 8.16 -6.45
N GLN A 133 -13.65 7.88 -5.70
CA GLN A 133 -13.60 7.87 -4.23
C GLN A 133 -12.76 6.70 -3.73
N TRP A 134 -13.00 5.50 -4.27
CA TRP A 134 -12.18 4.32 -3.99
C TRP A 134 -10.72 4.56 -4.33
N MET A 135 -10.39 5.07 -5.51
CA MET A 135 -8.99 5.31 -5.89
C MET A 135 -8.25 6.26 -4.94
N MET A 136 -8.94 7.31 -4.45
CA MET A 136 -8.34 8.28 -3.54
C MET A 136 -8.33 7.83 -2.07
N GLN A 137 -9.29 7.00 -1.67
CA GLN A 137 -9.56 6.70 -0.27
C GLN A 137 -9.48 5.20 0.07
N LYS A 138 -9.10 4.30 -0.84
CA LYS A 138 -9.05 2.85 -0.57
C LYS A 138 -8.23 2.50 0.67
N GLN A 139 -7.14 3.22 0.91
CA GLN A 139 -6.29 3.01 2.08
C GLN A 139 -7.01 3.43 3.37
N GLN A 140 -7.73 4.56 3.34
CA GLN A 140 -8.50 5.03 4.48
C GLN A 140 -9.73 4.15 4.76
N ILE A 141 -10.46 3.76 3.71
CA ILE A 141 -11.61 2.85 3.81
C ILE A 141 -11.14 1.48 4.31
N GLY A 142 -10.01 0.98 3.78
CA GLY A 142 -9.42 -0.28 4.20
C GLY A 142 -9.06 -0.28 5.69
N GLN A 143 -8.41 0.78 6.18
CA GLN A 143 -8.10 0.89 7.61
C GLN A 143 -9.36 0.90 8.48
N GLN A 144 -10.39 1.66 8.07
CA GLN A 144 -11.65 1.71 8.81
C GLN A 144 -12.36 0.35 8.85
N LEU A 145 -12.33 -0.39 7.74
CA LEU A 145 -12.88 -1.75 7.68
C LEU A 145 -12.11 -2.71 8.59
N ILE A 146 -10.77 -2.62 8.60
CA ILE A 146 -9.91 -3.38 9.53
C ILE A 146 -10.30 -3.09 10.98
N ASP A 147 -10.39 -1.82 11.34
CA ASP A 147 -10.67 -1.40 12.72
C ASP A 147 -12.09 -1.81 13.17
N LEU A 148 -13.09 -1.69 12.29
CA LEU A 148 -14.49 -1.96 12.62
C LEU A 148 -14.84 -3.45 12.58
N LEU A 149 -14.21 -4.23 11.68
CA LEU A 149 -14.49 -5.66 11.51
C LEU A 149 -13.49 -6.55 12.27
N GLY A 150 -12.39 -5.98 12.79
CA GLY A 150 -11.34 -6.71 13.47
C GLY A 150 -10.67 -7.76 12.59
N ILE A 151 -10.43 -7.44 11.31
CA ILE A 151 -9.69 -8.29 10.36
C ILE A 151 -8.23 -7.88 10.31
N ASP A 152 -7.34 -8.81 9.97
CA ASP A 152 -5.92 -8.51 9.83
C ASP A 152 -5.59 -7.92 8.45
N ARG A 153 -6.40 -8.24 7.44
CA ARG A 153 -6.09 -7.92 6.04
C ARG A 153 -7.33 -7.75 5.19
N ILE A 154 -7.22 -6.89 4.18
CA ILE A 154 -8.19 -6.79 3.07
C ILE A 154 -7.48 -7.12 1.76
N VAL A 155 -8.13 -7.96 0.95
CA VAL A 155 -7.67 -8.34 -0.38
C VAL A 155 -8.70 -7.88 -1.40
N VAL A 156 -8.25 -7.11 -2.37
CA VAL A 156 -9.09 -6.61 -3.47
C VAL A 156 -8.71 -7.42 -4.71
N GLN A 157 -9.63 -8.27 -5.15
CA GLN A 157 -9.36 -9.26 -6.21
C GLN A 157 -10.12 -8.91 -7.49
N GLU A 158 -9.40 -8.68 -8.58
CA GLU A 158 -9.95 -8.61 -9.92
C GLU A 158 -9.83 -9.97 -10.60
N THR A 159 -10.93 -10.53 -11.10
CA THR A 159 -10.92 -11.79 -11.84
C THR A 159 -10.99 -11.51 -13.33
N ILE A 160 -9.90 -11.83 -14.05
CA ILE A 160 -9.84 -11.75 -15.51
C ILE A 160 -9.81 -13.17 -16.08
N ASP A 161 -10.97 -13.67 -16.49
CA ASP A 161 -11.04 -14.94 -17.20
C ASP A 161 -10.50 -14.77 -18.62
N GLY A 162 -9.48 -15.56 -18.99
CA GLY A 162 -8.80 -15.54 -20.30
C GLY A 162 -9.68 -15.87 -21.52
N SER A 163 -11.01 -15.89 -21.36
CA SER A 163 -12.02 -16.07 -22.39
C SER A 163 -12.64 -14.73 -22.89
N GLY A 164 -12.25 -13.58 -22.31
CA GLY A 164 -13.00 -12.33 -22.47
C GLY A 164 -12.36 -11.18 -23.26
N MET A 165 -11.11 -11.26 -23.73
CA MET A 165 -10.44 -10.13 -24.41
C MET A 165 -9.59 -10.54 -25.61
N GLY A 166 -10.22 -11.31 -26.52
CA GLY A 166 -9.84 -11.22 -27.93
C GLY A 166 -10.49 -9.96 -28.50
N MET A 167 -9.70 -8.90 -28.70
CA MET A 167 -10.09 -7.69 -29.46
C MET A 167 -10.99 -8.06 -30.66
N PRO A 168 -12.31 -7.75 -30.62
CA PRO A 168 -13.24 -8.10 -31.71
C PRO A 168 -13.06 -7.27 -32.99
N GLY A 169 -12.00 -6.46 -33.06
CA GLY A 169 -11.80 -5.45 -34.11
C GLY A 169 -10.63 -5.67 -35.07
N MET A 170 -9.76 -6.67 -34.85
CA MET A 170 -8.54 -6.84 -35.67
C MET A 170 -8.49 -8.12 -36.53
N MET A 171 -9.60 -8.87 -36.64
CA MET A 171 -9.65 -10.10 -37.44
C MET A 171 -10.70 -10.07 -38.56
N GLY A 172 -11.09 -8.87 -39.01
CA GLY A 172 -12.14 -8.66 -40.01
C GLY A 172 -11.72 -8.02 -41.34
N GLY A 173 -10.46 -7.60 -41.49
CA GLY A 173 -9.97 -6.94 -42.70
C GLY A 173 -8.67 -7.56 -43.17
N MET A 174 -8.64 -8.00 -44.43
CA MET A 174 -7.45 -8.47 -45.15
C MET A 174 -7.04 -9.92 -44.78
N GLY A 175 -7.43 -10.97 -45.51
CA GLY A 175 -7.79 -10.97 -46.92
C GLY A 175 -6.56 -10.74 -47.80
N GLY A 176 -5.51 -11.55 -47.66
CA GLY A 176 -4.47 -11.66 -48.67
C GLY A 176 -3.12 -12.13 -48.15
N MET A 177 -2.66 -13.27 -48.69
CA MET A 177 -1.23 -13.59 -48.94
C MET A 177 -0.39 -13.78 -47.65
N GLY A 178 0.04 -14.98 -47.26
CA GLY A 178 0.78 -15.93 -48.07
C GLY A 178 2.23 -16.00 -47.56
N GLY A 179 2.48 -16.84 -46.54
CA GLY A 179 3.77 -17.53 -46.28
C GLY A 179 5.00 -16.72 -45.88
N GLY A 180 5.67 -17.18 -44.81
CA GLY A 180 7.09 -16.91 -44.57
C GLY A 180 7.34 -16.17 -43.27
N GLY A 181 8.02 -16.81 -42.32
CA GLY A 181 8.55 -16.12 -41.16
C GLY A 181 9.78 -15.31 -41.56
N GLY A 182 9.72 -14.00 -41.38
CA GLY A 182 10.87 -13.11 -41.53
C GLY A 182 10.49 -11.71 -41.99
N ASP A 183 9.79 -10.91 -41.17
CA ASP A 183 9.42 -9.53 -41.54
C ASP A 183 9.29 -8.62 -40.30
N ILE A 184 10.35 -8.55 -39.49
CA ILE A 184 10.51 -7.44 -38.52
C ILE A 184 11.70 -6.56 -38.93
N GLU A 185 12.76 -7.15 -39.49
CA GLU A 185 13.90 -6.37 -40.02
C GLU A 185 13.57 -5.67 -41.35
N GLU A 186 12.81 -6.29 -42.26
CA GLU A 186 12.47 -5.68 -43.56
C GLU A 186 11.44 -4.53 -43.41
N ALA A 187 10.55 -4.62 -42.42
CA ALA A 187 9.58 -3.57 -42.11
C ALA A 187 10.24 -2.27 -41.59
N LEU A 188 11.45 -2.36 -41.01
CA LEU A 188 12.24 -1.21 -40.58
C LEU A 188 13.05 -0.58 -41.72
N GLU A 189 13.43 -1.35 -42.75
CA GLU A 189 14.13 -0.83 -43.93
C GLU A 189 13.17 -0.16 -44.95
N GLU A 190 11.89 -0.52 -44.99
CA GLU A 190 10.90 0.14 -45.87
C GLU A 190 10.32 1.44 -45.28
N ALA A 191 10.51 1.67 -43.97
CA ALA A 191 10.15 2.91 -43.30
C ALA A 191 11.24 3.99 -43.50
N ASP A 192 11.36 4.48 -44.73
CA ASP A 192 12.18 5.66 -45.05
C ASP A 192 11.47 6.92 -44.49
N ILE A 193 11.62 7.12 -43.18
CA ILE A 193 11.15 8.33 -42.49
C ILE A 193 12.15 9.44 -42.81
N ASP A 194 11.82 10.26 -43.81
CA ASP A 194 12.56 11.48 -44.13
C ASP A 194 12.43 12.47 -42.97
N ALA A 195 13.56 12.79 -42.34
CA ALA A 195 13.62 13.69 -41.19
C ALA A 195 13.14 15.12 -41.50
N ASP A 196 13.04 15.49 -42.77
CA ASP A 196 12.52 16.79 -43.22
C ASP A 196 10.98 16.87 -43.13
N ASP A 197 10.24 15.75 -43.23
CA ASP A 197 8.77 15.71 -43.14
C ASP A 197 8.29 15.91 -41.69
N LEU A 198 9.04 15.38 -40.72
CA LEU A 198 8.71 15.48 -39.28
C LEU A 198 8.81 16.92 -38.74
N ALA A 199 9.54 17.80 -39.42
CA ALA A 199 9.72 19.19 -39.00
C ALA A 199 8.53 20.09 -39.41
N GLU A 200 7.82 19.78 -40.50
CA GLU A 200 6.66 20.56 -40.95
C GLU A 200 5.40 20.27 -40.14
N GLU A 201 5.29 19.11 -39.49
CA GLU A 201 4.17 18.79 -38.58
C GLU A 201 4.25 19.46 -37.20
N LEU A 202 5.36 20.14 -36.88
CA LEU A 202 5.57 20.79 -35.58
C LEU A 202 5.39 22.32 -35.56
N GLU A 203 4.90 22.95 -36.65
CA GLU A 203 4.52 24.38 -36.68
C GLU A 203 3.01 24.64 -36.57
#